data_AF-A0A1C5RQM4-F1
#
_entry.id   AF-A0A1C5RQM4-F1
#
_cell.length_a   1.000
_cell.length_b   1.000
_cell.length_c   1.000
_cell.angle_alpha   90.00
_cell.angle_beta   90.00
_cell.angle_gamma   90.00
#
_symmetry.space_group_name_H-M   'P 1'
#
loop_
_entity.id
_entity.type
_entity.pdbx_description
1 polymer ?
#
loop_
_entity_poly.entity_id
_entity_poly.type
_entity_poly.pdbx_seq_one_letter_code
_entity_poly.pdbx_strand_id
1 'polypeptide(L)' 'MKVKVIHDFKDKEADLKLRQVGETFETNKERAEYLAKMKAVEIVETKEKKTEQ' A
#
# COMPACT_ATOMS: atom_id res chain seq x y z
N MET A 1 -0.49 -6.15 5.29
CA MET A 1 0.00 -4.76 5.40
C MET A 1 -1.05 -3.84 4.82
N LYS A 2 -1.47 -2.82 5.57
CA LYS A 2 -2.40 -1.82 5.05
C LYS A 2 -1.63 -0.70 4.37
N VAL A 3 -2.08 -0.30 3.19
CA VAL A 3 -1.48 0.79 2.41
C VAL A 3 -2.56 1.80 2.04
N LYS A 4 -2.14 3.05 1.86
CA LYS A 4 -2.97 4.15 1.38
C LYS A 4 -2.45 4.62 0.04
N VAL A 5 -3.33 4.70 -0.95
CA VAL A 5 -3.00 5.19 -2.27
C VAL A 5 -2.69 6.69 -2.19
N ILE A 6 -1.53 7.09 -2.70
CA ILE A 6 -1.10 8.51 -2.76
C ILE A 6 -1.05 9.03 -4.19
N HIS A 7 -1.03 8.14 -5.18
CA HIS A 7 -1.12 8.46 -6.59
C HIS A 7 -2.12 7.53 -7.26
N ASP A 8 -2.91 8.00 -8.22
CA ASP A 8 -3.80 7.10 -8.95
C ASP A 8 -3.00 6.14 -9.83
N PHE A 9 -3.36 4.86 -9.80
CA PHE A 9 -2.72 3.86 -10.63
C PHE A 9 -3.68 2.73 -10.96
N LYS A 10 -3.41 2.05 -12.08
CA LYS A 10 -4.09 0.80 -12.43
C LYS A 10 -3.30 -0.37 -11.88
N ASP A 11 -3.90 -1.09 -10.95
CA ASP A 11 -3.28 -2.26 -10.37
C ASP A 11 -3.39 -3.45 -11.32
N LYS A 12 -2.28 -3.77 -11.98
CA LYS A 12 -2.20 -4.92 -12.90
C LYS A 12 -2.43 -6.26 -12.19
N GLU A 13 -2.13 -6.38 -10.90
CA GLU A 13 -2.37 -7.61 -10.15
C GLU A 13 -3.83 -7.75 -9.69
N ALA A 14 -4.60 -6.66 -9.73
CA ALA A 14 -6.02 -6.65 -9.40
C ALA A 14 -6.88 -6.35 -10.64
N ASP A 15 -6.61 -7.03 -11.75
CA ASP A 15 -7.41 -6.94 -12.99
C ASP A 15 -7.52 -5.49 -13.54
N LEU A 16 -6.41 -4.75 -13.51
CA LEU A 16 -6.34 -3.34 -13.92
C LEU A 16 -7.28 -2.41 -13.13
N LYS A 17 -7.65 -2.80 -11.91
CA LYS A 17 -8.47 -1.97 -11.02
C LYS A 17 -7.83 -0.60 -10.83
N LEU A 18 -8.61 0.44 -11.10
CA LEU A 18 -8.20 1.82 -10.85
C LEU A 18 -8.24 2.09 -9.34
N ARG A 19 -7.07 2.24 -8.74
CA ARG A 19 -6.89 2.66 -7.35
C ARG A 19 -6.74 4.16 -7.33
N GLN A 20 -7.62 4.84 -6.59
CA GLN A 20 -7.63 6.30 -6.51
C GLN A 20 -6.96 6.79 -5.23
N VAL A 21 -6.38 7.98 -5.29
CA VAL A 21 -5.75 8.65 -4.15
C VAL A 21 -6.71 8.71 -2.96
N GLY A 22 -6.21 8.36 -1.78
CA GLY A 22 -6.99 8.31 -0.54
C GLY A 22 -7.61 6.96 -0.24
N GLU A 23 -7.72 6.05 -1.22
CA GLU A 23 -8.19 4.70 -0.99
C GLU A 23 -7.18 3.92 -0.13
N THR A 24 -7.66 3.15 0.85
CA THR A 24 -6.82 2.22 1.62
C THR A 24 -7.18 0.80 1.31
N PHE A 25 -6.19 -0.06 1.13
CA PHE A 25 -6.40 -1.48 0.93
C PHE A 25 -5.32 -2.30 1.63
N GLU A 26 -5.62 -3.58 1.82
CA GLU A 26 -4.66 -4.51 2.41
C GLU A 26 -3.98 -5.32 1.32
N THR A 27 -2.67 -5.50 1.47
CA THR A 27 -1.84 -6.30 0.58
C THR A 27 -0.71 -6.96 1.36
N ASN A 28 0.07 -7.83 0.72
CA ASN A 28 1.22 -8.48 1.36
C ASN A 28 2.39 -7.49 1.50
N LYS A 29 3.39 -7.84 2.31
CA LYS A 29 4.52 -6.96 2.60
C LYS A 29 5.32 -6.62 1.35
N GLU A 30 5.65 -7.61 0.53
CA GLU A 30 6.43 -7.43 -0.70
C GLU A 30 5.75 -6.47 -1.68
N ARG A 31 4.42 -6.61 -1.89
CA ARG A 31 3.64 -5.72 -2.75
C ARG A 31 3.54 -4.31 -2.17
N ALA A 32 3.33 -4.20 -0.86
CA ALA A 32 3.30 -2.90 -0.19
C ALA A 32 4.62 -2.15 -0.37
N GLU A 33 5.75 -2.81 -0.16
CA GLU A 33 7.09 -2.24 -0.37
C GLU A 33 7.35 -1.89 -1.84
N TYR A 34 6.92 -2.74 -2.78
CA TYR A 34 7.06 -2.47 -4.21
C TYR A 34 6.27 -1.23 -4.65
N LEU A 35 5.00 -1.14 -4.25
CA LEU A 35 4.14 0.01 -4.55
C LEU A 35 4.64 1.29 -3.85
N ALA A 36 5.18 1.17 -2.65
CA ALA A 36 5.78 2.29 -1.92
C ALA A 36 7.08 2.78 -2.59
N LYS A 37 7.94 1.88 -3.08
CA LYS A 37 9.12 2.23 -3.88
C LYS A 37 8.74 2.97 -5.17
N MET A 38 7.62 2.60 -5.79
CA MET A 38 7.07 3.32 -6.95
C MET A 38 6.33 4.61 -6.59
N LYS A 39 6.27 4.99 -5.32
CA LYS A 39 5.54 6.18 -4.81
C LYS A 39 4.06 6.19 -5.20
N ALA A 40 3.47 5.01 -5.40
CA ALA A 40 2.05 4.85 -5.72
C ALA A 40 1.19 4.78 -4.45
N VAL A 41 1.74 4.18 -3.38
CA VAL A 41 1.08 4.03 -2.08
C VAL A 41 2.02 4.41 -0.94
N GLU A 42 1.45 4.72 0.21
CA GLU A 42 2.12 4.89 1.50
C GLU A 42 1.73 3.72 2.41
N ILE A 43 2.71 3.12 3.10
CA ILE A 43 2.44 2.02 4.02
C ILE A 43 1.85 2.60 5.30
N VAL A 44 0.55 2.35 5.51
CA VAL A 44 -0.15 2.68 6.74
C VAL A 44 -0.03 1.47 7.64
N GLU A 45 1.17 1.27 8.19
CA GLU A 45 1.39 0.23 9.17
C GLU A 45 0.40 0.43 10.32
N THR A 46 -0.48 -0.55 10.54
CA THR A 46 -1.17 -0.68 11.83
C THR A 46 -0.05 -0.90 12.83
N LYS A 47 0.31 0.15 13.56
CA LYS A 47 1.31 0.14 14.63
C LYS A 47 0.98 -0.94 15.64
N GLU A 48 1.36 -2.18 15.38
CA GLU A 48 1.77 -3.08 16.42
C GLU A 48 3.21 -2.69 16.71
N LYS A 49 3.33 -1.77 17.68
CA LYS A 49 4.56 -1.40 18.34
C LYS A 49 5.46 -2.64 18.49
N LYS A 50 6.52 -2.75 17.70
CA LYS A 50 7.73 -3.42 18.20
C LYS A 50 8.42 -2.43 19.13
N THR A 51 7.89 -2.36 20.35
CA THR A 51 8.68 -2.02 21.53
C THR A 51 9.56 -3.23 21.81
N GLU A 52 10.84 -3.11 21.52
CA GLU A 52 11.90 -4.05 21.91
C GLU A 52 13.03 -3.09 22.36
N GLN A 53 12.92 -2.53 23.57
CA GLN A 53 13.53 -2.98 24.84
C GLN A 53 15.01 -3.36 24.70
#